data_AF-A0A061RNQ1-F1
#
_entry.id   AF-A0A061RNQ1-F1
#
_cell.length_a   1.000
_cell.length_b   1.000
_cell.length_c   1.000
_cell.angle_alpha   90.00
_cell.angle_beta   90.00
_cell.angle_gamma   90.00
#
_symmetry.space_group_name_H-M   'P 1'
#
loop_
_entity.id
_entity.type
_entity.pdbx_description
1 polymer ?
#
loop_
_entity_poly.entity_id
_entity_poly.type
_entity_poly.pdbx_seq_one_letter_code
_entity_poly.pdbx_strand_id
1 'polypeptide(L)'
;MPSFRMILVVLHLFFGAPSVFSRNEEINGSVNIYGEELHKCDRSTVKDARFPTTGFLRDNRCTATAEDAGSHFVCVNLPSAINSKGEIYSPFWTVTGQAFSPETATRWPLPGPWCICEWAYARMLQSHDEFRNYLNCPAIHAWVIDSYRPEVPNQLAALRSVCEHCDVINKGKLNSLVEKCRQVVSVSAY
;
A
#
# COMPACT_ATOMS: atom_id res chain seq x y z
N MET A 1 73.93 -0.40 -30.04
CA MET A 1 72.54 -0.90 -30.14
C MET A 1 71.77 -0.45 -28.90
N PRO A 2 70.84 0.52 -28.99
CA PRO A 2 69.82 0.69 -27.97
C PRO A 2 68.43 0.32 -28.53
N SER A 3 67.70 -0.44 -27.73
CA SER A 3 66.31 -0.86 -27.95
C SER A 3 65.37 0.23 -27.46
N PHE A 4 64.59 0.85 -28.36
CA PHE A 4 63.43 1.67 -28.00
C PHE A 4 62.16 0.83 -28.14
N ARG A 5 61.47 0.60 -27.02
CA ARG A 5 60.12 0.02 -27.00
C ARG A 5 59.10 1.15 -27.09
N MET A 6 58.28 1.11 -28.13
CA MET A 6 57.17 2.02 -28.39
C MET A 6 55.97 1.59 -27.52
N ILE A 7 55.52 2.46 -26.63
CA ILE A 7 54.34 2.24 -25.78
C ILE A 7 53.11 2.66 -26.58
N LEU A 8 52.26 1.70 -26.91
CA LEU A 8 50.96 1.91 -27.53
C LEU A 8 49.93 2.22 -26.42
N VAL A 9 49.49 3.48 -26.33
CA VAL A 9 48.40 3.89 -25.43
C VAL A 9 47.07 3.55 -26.10
N VAL A 10 46.41 2.50 -25.62
CA VAL A 10 45.05 2.14 -26.05
C VAL A 10 44.06 2.95 -25.20
N LEU A 11 43.42 3.94 -25.82
CA LEU A 11 42.37 4.75 -25.22
C LEU A 11 41.06 3.95 -25.24
N HIS A 12 40.67 3.34 -24.12
CA HIS A 12 39.35 2.71 -23.97
C HIS A 12 38.29 3.77 -23.66
N LEU A 13 37.45 4.04 -24.67
CA LEU A 13 36.19 4.76 -24.51
C LEU A 13 35.23 3.87 -23.70
N PHE A 14 35.15 4.10 -22.39
CA PHE A 14 34.08 3.56 -21.56
C PHE A 14 32.77 4.26 -21.91
N PHE A 15 31.94 3.59 -22.72
CA PHE A 15 30.51 3.91 -22.82
C PHE A 15 29.87 3.63 -21.45
N GLY A 16 29.57 4.69 -20.71
CA GLY A 16 28.84 4.61 -19.45
C GLY A 16 27.45 4.02 -19.71
N ALA A 17 27.17 2.87 -19.13
CA ALA A 17 25.82 2.33 -19.07
C ALA A 17 24.93 3.29 -18.24
N PRO A 18 23.71 3.62 -18.68
CA PRO A 18 22.80 4.44 -17.90
C PRO A 18 22.50 3.72 -16.58
N SER A 19 22.80 4.41 -15.48
CA SER A 19 22.56 3.99 -14.11
C SER A 19 21.09 3.67 -13.86
N VAL A 20 20.79 2.40 -13.56
CA VAL A 20 19.47 1.87 -13.15
C VAL A 20 19.07 2.33 -11.72
N PHE A 21 19.87 3.20 -11.09
CA PHE A 21 19.81 3.51 -9.67
C PHE A 21 18.69 4.49 -9.23
N SER A 22 17.88 5.05 -10.14
CA SER A 22 16.95 6.14 -9.80
C SER A 22 15.49 5.72 -9.51
N ARG A 23 15.10 4.44 -9.67
CA ARG A 23 13.69 4.01 -9.47
C ARG A 23 13.32 3.67 -8.02
N ASN A 24 14.27 3.23 -7.21
CA ASN A 24 13.98 2.71 -5.87
C ASN A 24 13.99 3.79 -4.78
N GLU A 25 14.55 4.96 -5.04
CA GLU A 25 14.67 6.02 -4.02
C GLU A 25 13.42 6.91 -3.93
N GLU A 26 12.65 7.00 -5.01
CA GLU A 26 11.43 7.85 -5.07
C GLU A 26 10.21 7.21 -4.38
N ILE A 27 10.12 5.87 -4.36
CA ILE A 27 9.02 5.11 -3.71
C ILE A 27 9.33 4.77 -2.24
N ASN A 28 10.59 4.95 -1.81
CA ASN A 28 11.00 4.75 -0.42
C ASN A 28 10.63 5.96 0.50
N GLY A 29 9.99 6.98 -0.07
CA GLY A 29 9.49 8.15 0.63
C GLY A 29 8.00 8.08 0.96
N SER A 30 7.57 8.93 1.88
CA SER A 30 6.19 9.15 2.32
C SER A 30 5.30 9.72 1.22
N VAL A 31 5.09 8.98 0.13
CA VAL A 31 4.20 9.36 -0.97
C VAL A 31 2.96 8.47 -1.04
N ASN A 32 1.83 9.08 -1.40
CA ASN A 32 0.57 8.36 -1.61
C ASN A 32 0.48 7.74 -3.01
N ILE A 33 -0.58 6.97 -3.26
CA ILE A 33 -0.90 6.36 -4.56
C ILE A 33 -1.04 7.34 -5.74
N TYR A 34 -1.11 8.65 -5.49
CA TYR A 34 -1.09 9.68 -6.52
C TYR A 34 0.31 10.24 -6.80
N GLY A 35 1.32 9.84 -6.04
CA GLY A 35 2.67 10.42 -6.11
C GLY A 35 2.82 11.76 -5.39
N GLU A 36 1.91 12.08 -4.47
CA GLU A 36 1.95 13.29 -3.65
C GLU A 36 2.39 12.95 -2.23
N GLU A 37 2.58 13.95 -1.36
CA GLU A 37 2.83 13.71 0.06
C GLU A 37 1.75 12.78 0.63
N LEU A 38 2.18 11.73 1.34
CA LEU A 38 1.28 10.82 2.05
C LEU A 38 0.47 11.62 3.05
N HIS A 39 -0.86 11.49 3.04
CA HIS A 39 -1.71 12.11 4.07
C HIS A 39 -1.77 11.26 5.34
N LYS A 40 -2.23 11.85 6.45
CA LYS A 40 -2.49 11.08 7.66
C LYS A 40 -3.71 10.19 7.46
N CYS A 41 -3.60 8.95 7.89
CA CYS A 41 -4.73 8.08 8.19
C CYS A 41 -5.29 8.50 9.55
N ASP A 42 -5.92 9.67 9.60
CA ASP A 42 -6.15 10.39 10.84
C ASP A 42 -7.19 9.71 11.74
N ARG A 43 -6.72 9.12 12.84
CA ARG A 43 -7.55 8.46 13.85
C ARG A 43 -7.88 9.36 15.05
N SER A 44 -7.50 10.64 15.04
CA SER A 44 -7.66 11.55 16.19
C SER A 44 -9.11 11.70 16.69
N THR A 45 -10.10 11.44 15.83
CA THR A 45 -11.52 11.49 16.18
C THR A 45 -12.04 10.22 16.88
N VAL A 46 -11.28 9.13 16.85
CA VAL A 46 -11.66 7.86 17.48
C VAL A 46 -11.10 7.81 18.90
N LYS A 47 -11.99 7.76 19.89
CA LYS A 47 -11.63 7.68 21.32
C LYS A 47 -11.29 6.23 21.71
N ASP A 48 -10.18 5.72 21.21
CA ASP A 48 -9.67 4.37 21.51
C ASP A 48 -8.44 4.45 22.42
N ALA A 49 -8.62 4.22 23.72
CA ALA A 49 -7.54 4.32 24.70
C ALA A 49 -6.42 3.29 24.50
N ARG A 50 -6.71 2.13 23.88
CA ARG A 50 -5.71 1.07 23.64
C ARG A 50 -4.97 1.28 22.33
N PHE A 51 -5.64 1.86 21.35
CA PHE A 51 -5.11 2.11 20.02
C PHE A 51 -5.28 3.58 19.64
N PRO A 52 -4.59 4.50 20.34
CA PRO A 52 -4.75 5.94 20.16
C PRO A 52 -4.22 6.43 18.81
N THR A 53 -3.30 5.67 18.20
CA THR A 53 -2.74 5.98 16.87
C THR A 53 -2.69 4.74 15.98
N THR A 54 -2.72 4.98 14.68
CA THR A 54 -2.58 3.96 13.63
C THR A 54 -1.20 4.02 12.96
N GLY A 55 -0.96 3.12 12.02
CA GLY A 55 0.31 2.95 11.31
C GLY A 55 1.25 2.02 12.07
N PHE A 56 2.16 1.38 11.35
CA PHE A 56 3.20 0.53 11.95
C PHE A 56 4.08 1.34 12.93
N LEU A 57 4.47 2.55 12.53
CA LEU A 57 5.26 3.49 13.33
C LEU A 57 4.45 4.29 14.37
N ARG A 58 3.13 4.07 14.47
CA ARG A 58 2.23 4.75 15.42
C ARG A 58 2.17 6.28 15.27
N ASP A 59 2.37 6.79 14.06
CA ASP A 59 2.40 8.21 13.70
C ASP A 59 1.15 8.69 12.92
N ASN A 60 0.13 7.83 12.80
CA ASN A 60 -1.07 8.02 11.97
C ASN A 60 -0.80 8.09 10.47
N ARG A 61 0.26 7.45 9.97
CA ARG A 61 0.52 7.31 8.54
C ARG A 61 0.74 5.84 8.19
N CYS A 62 0.33 5.46 6.98
CA CYS A 62 0.52 4.10 6.48
C CYS A 62 1.87 3.99 5.77
N THR A 63 2.93 4.47 6.44
CA THR A 63 4.29 4.61 5.89
C THR A 63 4.89 3.24 5.58
N ALA A 64 5.52 3.10 4.42
CA ALA A 64 6.28 1.90 4.10
C ALA A 64 7.64 1.90 4.80
N THR A 65 7.97 0.82 5.49
CA THR A 65 9.26 0.60 6.14
C THR A 65 9.67 -0.85 5.93
N ALA A 66 10.99 -1.11 5.89
CA ALA A 66 11.51 -2.46 5.68
C ALA A 66 11.17 -3.42 6.84
N GLU A 67 10.93 -2.87 8.04
CA GLU A 67 10.58 -3.61 9.25
C GLU A 67 9.10 -4.04 9.27
N ASP A 68 8.23 -3.39 8.49
CA ASP A 68 6.81 -3.70 8.42
C ASP A 68 6.53 -4.87 7.47
N ALA A 69 6.84 -6.08 7.94
CA ALA A 69 6.52 -7.33 7.23
C ALA A 69 5.01 -7.53 6.96
N GLY A 70 4.14 -6.79 7.67
CA GLY A 70 2.69 -6.82 7.46
C GLY A 70 2.22 -5.92 6.31
N SER A 71 3.05 -4.98 5.85
CA SER A 71 2.72 -3.99 4.82
C SER A 71 1.44 -3.23 5.15
N HIS A 72 1.41 -2.53 6.29
CA HIS A 72 0.28 -1.73 6.77
C HIS A 72 0.14 -0.42 5.97
N PHE A 73 0.01 -0.53 4.65
CA PHE A 73 0.15 0.56 3.70
C PHE A 73 -1.19 1.10 3.21
N VAL A 74 -2.29 0.41 3.53
CA VAL A 74 -3.65 0.75 3.10
C VAL A 74 -4.40 1.46 4.22
N CYS A 75 -4.72 2.74 4.05
CA CYS A 75 -5.63 3.44 4.98
C CYS A 75 -7.09 3.15 4.62
N VAL A 76 -7.84 2.64 5.60
CA VAL A 76 -9.28 2.43 5.49
C VAL A 76 -10.02 3.01 6.69
N ASN A 77 -11.27 3.39 6.50
CA ASN A 77 -12.19 3.68 7.59
C ASN A 77 -12.90 2.39 8.01
N LEU A 78 -12.43 1.71 9.05
CA LEU A 78 -12.98 0.42 9.45
C LEU A 78 -14.49 0.51 9.79
N PRO A 79 -15.34 -0.38 9.24
CA PRO A 79 -16.78 -0.37 9.48
C PRO A 79 -17.10 -0.75 10.93
N SER A 80 -18.27 -0.32 11.40
CA SER A 80 -18.74 -0.56 12.77
C SER A 80 -19.85 -1.61 12.82
N ALA A 81 -19.83 -2.45 13.84
CA ALA A 81 -20.89 -3.37 14.21
C ALA A 81 -20.98 -3.50 15.74
N ILE A 82 -22.06 -4.11 16.21
CA ILE A 82 -22.32 -4.37 17.62
C ILE A 82 -22.47 -5.88 17.82
N ASN A 83 -21.79 -6.46 18.81
CA ASN A 83 -21.90 -7.88 19.12
C ASN A 83 -23.16 -8.18 19.97
N SER A 84 -23.39 -9.45 20.32
CA SER A 84 -24.57 -9.86 21.10
C SER A 84 -24.63 -9.28 22.52
N LYS A 85 -23.51 -8.73 23.03
CA LYS A 85 -23.38 -8.10 24.34
C LYS A 85 -23.51 -6.57 24.29
N GLY A 86 -23.75 -5.99 23.12
CA GLY A 86 -23.84 -4.53 22.97
C GLY A 86 -22.49 -3.82 22.82
N GLU A 87 -21.40 -4.56 22.60
CA GLU A 87 -20.05 -3.97 22.46
C GLU A 87 -19.75 -3.65 20.99
N ILE A 88 -19.12 -2.49 20.76
CA ILE A 88 -18.73 -2.03 19.43
C ILE A 88 -17.44 -2.72 18.97
N TYR A 89 -17.42 -3.19 17.73
CA TYR A 89 -16.23 -3.75 17.08
C TYR A 89 -16.27 -3.51 15.56
N SER A 90 -15.17 -3.80 14.86
CA SER A 90 -15.17 -3.87 13.40
C SER A 90 -15.25 -5.31 12.91
N PRO A 91 -16.20 -5.68 12.03
CA PRO A 91 -16.25 -6.99 11.38
C PRO A 91 -14.99 -7.35 10.60
N PHE A 92 -14.21 -6.34 10.21
CA PHE A 92 -12.92 -6.53 9.54
C PHE A 92 -12.05 -7.54 10.30
N TRP A 93 -11.95 -7.42 11.63
CA TRP A 93 -11.09 -8.30 12.43
C TRP A 93 -11.49 -9.77 12.36
N THR A 94 -12.79 -10.06 12.26
CA THR A 94 -13.28 -11.43 12.13
C THR A 94 -13.15 -11.96 10.70
N VAL A 95 -13.47 -11.14 9.69
CA VAL A 95 -13.40 -11.54 8.28
C VAL A 95 -11.97 -11.80 7.84
N THR A 96 -11.00 -11.01 8.33
CA THR A 96 -9.59 -11.20 7.99
C THR A 96 -8.91 -12.29 8.82
N GLY A 97 -9.60 -12.85 9.82
CA GLY A 97 -9.10 -13.91 10.69
C GLY A 97 -8.16 -13.43 11.80
N GLN A 98 -8.12 -12.13 12.07
CA GLN A 98 -7.34 -11.55 13.19
C GLN A 98 -8.04 -11.77 14.54
N ALA A 99 -9.37 -11.85 14.53
CA ALA A 99 -10.22 -12.24 15.65
C ALA A 99 -11.03 -13.49 15.27
N PHE A 100 -11.23 -14.39 16.23
CA PHE A 100 -11.97 -15.65 16.00
C PHE A 100 -13.48 -15.48 16.15
N SER A 101 -13.93 -14.38 16.77
CA SER A 101 -15.34 -14.09 17.02
C SER A 101 -15.57 -12.58 17.25
N PRO A 102 -16.82 -12.08 17.13
CA PRO A 102 -17.17 -10.71 17.49
C PRO A 102 -16.74 -10.31 18.90
N GLU A 103 -16.82 -11.21 19.88
CA GLU A 103 -16.42 -10.97 21.27
C GLU A 103 -14.91 -10.80 21.40
N THR A 104 -14.11 -11.55 20.63
CA THR A 104 -12.65 -11.36 20.62
C THR A 104 -12.23 -10.15 19.79
N ALA A 105 -13.05 -9.74 18.82
CA ALA A 105 -12.83 -8.56 18.00
C ALA A 105 -12.93 -7.25 18.79
N THR A 106 -13.64 -7.22 19.93
CA THR A 106 -13.68 -6.04 20.82
C THR A 106 -12.33 -5.73 21.46
N ARG A 107 -11.32 -6.62 21.33
CA ARG A 107 -9.95 -6.39 21.80
C ARG A 107 -9.04 -5.72 20.78
N TRP A 108 -9.49 -5.63 19.54
CA TRP A 108 -8.80 -4.98 18.43
C TRP A 108 -9.18 -3.49 18.36
N PRO A 109 -8.50 -2.70 17.51
CA PRO A 109 -8.84 -1.30 17.33
C PRO A 109 -10.31 -1.10 16.99
N LEU A 110 -10.92 -0.07 17.58
CA LEU A 110 -12.29 0.32 17.30
C LEU A 110 -12.48 0.70 15.80
N PRO A 111 -13.72 0.65 15.29
CA PRO A 111 -14.07 1.21 13.99
C PRO A 111 -13.55 2.64 13.79
N GLY A 112 -13.28 3.02 12.55
CA GLY A 112 -12.64 4.29 12.20
C GLY A 112 -11.34 4.13 11.40
N PRO A 113 -10.63 5.23 11.10
CA PRO A 113 -9.42 5.20 10.29
C PRO A 113 -8.34 4.28 10.87
N TRP A 114 -7.80 3.39 10.04
CA TRP A 114 -6.76 2.44 10.41
C TRP A 114 -5.91 2.04 9.18
N CYS A 115 -4.61 1.84 9.41
CA CYS A 115 -3.67 1.33 8.43
C CYS A 115 -3.68 -0.19 8.53
N ILE A 116 -4.19 -0.85 7.50
CA ILE A 116 -4.31 -2.31 7.44
C ILE A 116 -3.27 -2.90 6.50
N CYS A 117 -2.95 -4.17 6.74
CA CYS A 117 -2.10 -4.96 5.87
C CYS A 117 -2.69 -5.09 4.46
N GLU A 118 -1.84 -5.09 3.43
CA GLU A 118 -2.25 -5.38 2.05
C GLU A 118 -2.97 -6.72 1.91
N TRP A 119 -2.43 -7.78 2.51
CA TRP A 119 -3.07 -9.11 2.46
C TRP A 119 -4.45 -9.10 3.13
N ALA A 120 -4.64 -8.27 4.15
CA ALA A 120 -5.90 -8.18 4.88
C ALA A 120 -6.95 -7.42 4.06
N TYR A 121 -6.52 -6.36 3.35
CA TYR A 121 -7.37 -5.68 2.37
C TYR A 121 -7.81 -6.61 1.25
N ALA A 122 -6.86 -7.34 0.65
CA ALA A 122 -7.16 -8.31 -0.41
C ALA A 122 -8.12 -9.41 0.07
N ARG A 123 -7.94 -9.92 1.29
CA ARG A 123 -8.86 -10.91 1.89
C ARG A 123 -10.25 -10.32 2.14
N MET A 124 -10.34 -9.11 2.68
CA MET A 124 -11.63 -8.47 2.96
C MET A 124 -12.45 -8.28 1.67
N LEU A 125 -11.80 -7.82 0.59
CA LEU A 125 -12.47 -7.64 -0.71
C LEU A 125 -13.01 -8.93 -1.34
N GLN A 126 -12.39 -10.09 -1.06
CA GLN A 126 -12.88 -11.37 -1.62
C GLN A 126 -14.30 -11.71 -1.19
N SER A 127 -14.71 -11.26 0.00
CA SER A 127 -16.05 -11.50 0.54
C SER A 127 -16.92 -10.25 0.61
N HIS A 128 -16.33 -9.07 0.43
CA HIS A 128 -16.98 -7.77 0.58
C HIS A 128 -16.43 -6.75 -0.44
N ASP A 129 -16.91 -6.81 -1.68
CA ASP A 129 -16.48 -5.85 -2.73
C ASP A 129 -16.75 -4.39 -2.32
N GLU A 130 -17.82 -4.15 -1.55
CA GLU A 130 -18.17 -2.84 -1.01
C GLU A 130 -17.11 -2.26 -0.07
N PHE A 131 -16.18 -3.10 0.43
CA PHE A 131 -15.13 -2.64 1.33
C PHE A 131 -14.22 -1.57 0.71
N ARG A 132 -14.13 -1.53 -0.63
CA ARG A 132 -13.40 -0.47 -1.35
C ARG A 132 -13.90 0.93 -1.04
N ASN A 133 -15.17 1.09 -0.68
CA ASN A 133 -15.75 2.39 -0.33
C ASN A 133 -15.23 2.96 0.99
N TYR A 134 -14.47 2.18 1.75
CA TYR A 134 -13.85 2.63 2.99
C TYR A 134 -12.39 3.08 2.79
N LEU A 135 -11.85 3.01 1.57
CA LEU A 135 -10.50 3.51 1.27
C LEU A 135 -10.39 5.02 1.53
N ASN A 136 -9.31 5.44 2.18
CA ASN A 136 -8.91 6.85 2.25
C ASN A 136 -7.72 7.07 1.31
N CYS A 137 -8.02 7.29 0.03
CA CYS A 137 -7.05 7.25 -1.06
C CYS A 137 -5.79 8.13 -0.85
N PRO A 138 -5.88 9.42 -0.43
CA PRO A 138 -4.68 10.24 -0.18
C PRO A 138 -3.77 9.73 0.95
N ALA A 139 -4.27 8.83 1.81
CA ALA A 139 -3.55 8.22 2.93
C ALA A 139 -3.09 6.78 2.65
N ILE A 140 -3.28 6.26 1.42
CA ILE A 140 -2.76 4.97 0.98
C ILE A 140 -1.37 5.19 0.39
N HIS A 141 -0.38 4.41 0.83
CA HIS A 141 0.99 4.52 0.34
C HIS A 141 1.13 4.07 -1.12
N ALA A 142 2.01 4.72 -1.88
CA ALA A 142 2.30 4.36 -3.28
C ALA A 142 2.70 2.88 -3.45
N TRP A 143 3.43 2.34 -2.47
CA TRP A 143 3.90 0.96 -2.45
C TRP A 143 2.76 -0.05 -2.63
N VAL A 144 1.53 0.24 -2.19
CA VAL A 144 0.37 -0.64 -2.39
C VAL A 144 0.16 -0.99 -3.86
N ILE A 145 0.35 -0.02 -4.76
CA ILE A 145 0.23 -0.28 -6.20
C ILE A 145 1.44 -1.07 -6.68
N ASP A 146 2.65 -0.77 -6.19
CA ASP A 146 3.90 -1.39 -6.61
C ASP A 146 4.06 -2.86 -6.15
N SER A 147 3.66 -3.20 -4.92
CA SER A 147 3.81 -4.54 -4.33
C SER A 147 2.80 -5.56 -4.81
N TYR A 148 1.55 -5.18 -5.05
CA TYR A 148 0.53 -6.15 -5.46
C TYR A 148 0.92 -6.82 -6.77
N ARG A 149 0.84 -8.15 -6.79
CA ARG A 149 1.23 -9.01 -7.89
C ARG A 149 0.01 -9.35 -8.76
N PRO A 150 -0.09 -8.82 -10.00
CA PRO A 150 -1.24 -9.06 -10.88
C PRO A 150 -1.49 -10.54 -11.22
N GLU A 151 -0.47 -11.39 -11.12
CA GLU A 151 -0.57 -12.83 -11.34
C GLU A 151 -1.21 -13.59 -10.16
N VAL A 152 -1.37 -12.96 -9.00
CA VAL A 152 -2.03 -13.56 -7.83
C VAL A 152 -3.48 -13.03 -7.78
N PRO A 153 -4.53 -13.86 -7.98
CA PRO A 153 -5.89 -13.38 -8.24
C PRO A 153 -6.46 -12.41 -7.19
N ASN A 154 -6.23 -12.65 -5.90
CA ASN A 154 -6.73 -11.77 -4.85
C ASN A 154 -5.96 -10.45 -4.75
N GLN A 155 -4.66 -10.45 -5.06
CA GLN A 155 -3.88 -9.21 -5.17
C GLN A 155 -4.25 -8.42 -6.42
N LEU A 156 -4.55 -9.10 -7.54
CA LEU A 156 -5.10 -8.44 -8.73
C LEU A 156 -6.42 -7.73 -8.44
N ALA A 157 -7.35 -8.40 -7.75
CA ALA A 157 -8.62 -7.81 -7.35
C ALA A 157 -8.40 -6.58 -6.45
N ALA A 158 -7.51 -6.68 -5.47
CA ALA A 158 -7.16 -5.58 -4.58
C ALA A 158 -6.52 -4.39 -5.33
N LEU A 159 -5.57 -4.68 -6.23
CA LEU A 159 -4.91 -3.67 -7.04
C LEU A 159 -5.89 -2.95 -7.97
N ARG A 160 -6.76 -3.68 -8.67
CA ARG A 160 -7.84 -3.10 -9.49
C ARG A 160 -8.75 -2.22 -8.65
N SER A 161 -9.17 -2.71 -7.49
CA SER A 161 -10.01 -1.98 -6.55
C SER A 161 -9.40 -0.63 -6.16
N VAL A 162 -8.11 -0.58 -5.80
CA VAL A 162 -7.41 0.69 -5.49
C VAL A 162 -7.32 1.58 -6.72
N CYS A 163 -6.88 1.04 -7.87
CA CYS A 163 -6.70 1.81 -9.10
C CYS A 163 -8.00 2.46 -9.59
N GLU A 164 -9.11 1.71 -9.56
CA GLU A 164 -10.43 2.17 -10.01
C GLU A 164 -11.09 3.09 -9.00
N HIS A 165 -11.18 2.67 -7.73
CA HIS A 165 -11.89 3.45 -6.71
C HIS A 165 -11.21 4.79 -6.43
N CYS A 166 -9.87 4.80 -6.40
CA CYS A 166 -9.11 6.02 -6.19
C CYS A 166 -8.87 6.82 -7.48
N ASP A 167 -9.26 6.31 -8.65
CA ASP A 167 -9.09 6.97 -9.95
C ASP A 167 -7.61 7.33 -10.24
N VAL A 168 -6.71 6.37 -9.98
CA VAL A 168 -5.26 6.59 -10.06
C VAL A 168 -4.81 6.88 -11.50
N ILE A 169 -5.48 6.29 -12.50
CA ILE A 169 -5.13 6.47 -13.91
C ILE A 169 -5.21 7.96 -14.33
N ASN A 170 -6.18 8.70 -13.77
CA ASN A 170 -6.43 10.09 -14.11
C ASN A 170 -5.80 11.08 -13.12
N LYS A 171 -5.62 10.69 -11.85
CA LYS A 171 -5.10 11.57 -10.78
C LYS A 171 -3.62 11.38 -10.47
N GLY A 172 -3.04 10.22 -10.84
CA GLY A 172 -1.67 9.88 -10.50
C GLY A 172 -0.63 10.70 -11.27
N LYS A 173 0.43 11.09 -10.57
CA LYS A 173 1.57 11.86 -11.13
C LYS A 173 2.78 10.98 -11.45
N LEU A 174 2.89 9.83 -10.78
CA LEU A 174 3.97 8.87 -11.03
C LEU A 174 3.59 7.93 -12.18
N ASN A 175 4.28 8.07 -13.30
CA ASN A 175 4.03 7.27 -14.52
C ASN A 175 4.08 5.76 -14.26
N SER A 176 4.98 5.29 -13.38
CA SER A 176 5.09 3.88 -13.02
C SER A 176 3.78 3.34 -12.40
N LEU A 177 3.20 4.07 -11.45
CA LEU A 177 1.96 3.68 -10.79
C LEU A 177 0.77 3.73 -11.76
N VAL A 178 0.68 4.81 -12.53
CA VAL A 178 -0.38 5.02 -13.53
C VAL A 178 -0.36 3.91 -14.57
N GLU A 179 0.83 3.56 -15.09
CA GLU A 179 0.97 2.52 -16.11
C GLU A 179 0.60 1.15 -15.57
N LYS A 180 1.05 0.80 -14.35
CA LYS A 180 0.63 -0.44 -13.69
C LYS A 180 -0.88 -0.52 -13.51
N CYS A 181 -1.52 0.58 -13.10
CA CYS A 181 -2.98 0.64 -13.00
C CYS A 181 -3.67 0.49 -14.36
N ARG A 182 -3.17 1.13 -15.43
CA ARG A 182 -3.72 0.95 -16.79
C ARG A 182 -3.64 -0.50 -17.23
N GLN A 183 -2.52 -1.17 -16.99
CA GLN A 183 -2.32 -2.57 -17.37
C GLN A 183 -3.34 -3.50 -16.72
N VAL A 184 -3.69 -3.29 -15.45
CA VAL A 184 -4.61 -4.20 -14.76
C VAL A 184 -6.08 -3.87 -14.97
N VAL A 185 -6.42 -2.59 -15.17
CA VAL A 185 -7.81 -2.15 -15.40
C VAL A 185 -8.25 -2.39 -16.85
N SER A 186 -7.37 -2.16 -17.83
CA SER A 186 -7.70 -2.37 -19.25
C SER A 186 -7.90 -3.84 -19.65
N VAL A 187 -7.46 -4.78 -18.81
CA VAL A 187 -7.54 -6.23 -19.06
C VAL A 187 -8.89 -6.84 -18.65
N SER A 188 -9.88 -6.04 -18.19
CA SER A 188 -11.20 -6.54 -17.79
C SER A 188 -12.31 -6.21 -18.82
N ALA A 189 -12.34 -6.97 -19.92
CA ALA A 189 -13.54 -7.17 -20.75
C ALA A 189 -13.41 -8.46 -21.61
N TYR A 190 -13.18 -9.61 -20.97
CA TYR A 190 -13.36 -10.93 -21.59
C TYR A 190 -13.90 -11.92 -20.56
#